data_AF-A0A926KL28-F1
#
_entry.id   AF-A0A926KL28-F1
#
_cell.length_a   1.000
_cell.length_b   1.000
_cell.length_c   1.000
_cell.angle_alpha   90.00
_cell.angle_beta   90.00
_cell.angle_gamma   90.00
#
_symmetry.space_group_name_H-M   'P 1'
#
loop_
_entity.id
_entity.type
_entity.pdbx_description
1 polymer ?
#
loop_
_entity_poly.entity_id
_entity_poly.type
_entity_poly.pdbx_seq_one_letter_code
_entity_poly.pdbx_strand_id
1 'polypeptide(L)'
;MSHERLNEAVEEIRAFRRRHWRLRLFALIGVLAVVAGLMLHQNRALDAGTDAAEGSDPNTSTTVVRADGSTLEPRCAAPKLTGGTTVAMLNQIVGDLDLPYLQAADVATSGMLSDGRIIWAFGDTVRSSAVAPRMVANSVAISSDTCVSQLLVKRPQFVQPGPVLADRADGAVYWPTSLTVLPDRDGDNLALFTSRIKRTGFGAFDFDYLGADAYLLQVPRGGVPRVVQHLQLTPDRSTPVNWGGASVVRDDWLYVFGTADAFGGSRPMYVARAPLTSLADQKTWTFWNGTEWGRDHRAATNVLSAGDGVSQTFSADVINGKFAIVSKCGGDLGDTVCSWTSAGPTGPWQRSRQVRVPFRDGAALQYAPLAHPELKLRDGKLAVSYSRNTDNLVTLTNNPRLGRPAFVEVDWPVAR
;
A
#
# COMPACT_ATOMS: atom_id res chain seq x y z
N MET A 1 11.72 42.41 8.48
CA MET A 1 10.91 41.92 7.35
C MET A 1 9.86 42.99 7.08
N SER A 2 9.95 43.72 5.96
CA SER A 2 9.20 44.98 5.76
C SER A 2 7.69 44.75 5.63
N HIS A 3 6.90 45.70 6.14
CA HIS A 3 5.44 45.68 6.13
C HIS A 3 4.83 45.49 4.72
N GLU A 4 5.55 45.87 3.66
CA GLU A 4 5.14 45.66 2.26
C GLU A 4 5.03 44.19 1.87
N ARG A 5 5.97 43.33 2.30
CA ARG A 5 5.94 41.89 1.97
C ARG A 5 4.79 41.15 2.63
N LEU A 6 4.32 41.64 3.78
CA LEU A 6 3.15 41.10 4.47
C LEU A 6 1.85 41.48 3.77
N ASN A 7 1.75 42.70 3.23
CA ASN A 7 0.57 43.15 2.49
C ASN A 7 0.46 42.47 1.11
N GLU A 8 1.60 42.20 0.46
CA GLU A 8 1.65 41.45 -0.80
C GLU A 8 1.16 40.00 -0.62
N ALA A 9 1.61 39.32 0.44
CA ALA A 9 1.15 37.98 0.79
C ALA A 9 -0.36 37.92 1.14
N VAL A 10 -0.89 38.96 1.82
CA VAL A 10 -2.32 39.03 2.16
C VAL A 10 -3.20 39.29 0.93
N GLU A 11 -2.74 40.08 -0.03
CA GLU A 11 -3.46 40.29 -1.30
C GLU A 11 -3.42 39.03 -2.19
N GLU A 12 -2.31 38.29 -2.23
CA GLU A 12 -2.25 36.96 -2.89
C GLU A 12 -3.21 35.94 -2.26
N ILE A 13 -3.32 35.92 -0.92
CA ILE A 13 -4.28 35.07 -0.20
C ILE A 13 -5.74 35.43 -0.54
N ARG A 14 -6.04 36.72 -0.70
CA ARG A 14 -7.38 37.20 -1.11
C ARG A 14 -7.68 36.91 -2.58
N ALA A 15 -6.67 36.95 -3.46
CA ALA A 15 -6.81 36.58 -4.87
C ALA A 15 -7.03 35.07 -5.05
N PHE A 16 -6.34 34.23 -4.26
CA PHE A 16 -6.48 32.76 -4.27
C PHE A 16 -7.86 32.31 -3.75
N ARG A 17 -8.36 32.91 -2.65
CA ARG A 17 -9.73 32.65 -2.16
C ARG A 17 -10.82 33.02 -3.16
N ARG A 18 -10.63 34.09 -3.95
CA ARG A 18 -11.59 34.51 -5.01
C ARG A 18 -11.59 33.56 -6.22
N ARG A 19 -10.46 32.93 -6.57
CA ARG A 19 -10.38 31.88 -7.61
C ARG A 19 -11.07 30.58 -7.19
N HIS A 20 -10.92 30.15 -5.93
CA HIS A 20 -11.59 28.93 -5.45
C HIS A 20 -13.11 29.07 -5.28
N TRP A 21 -13.61 30.27 -4.97
CA TRP A 21 -15.07 30.52 -4.95
C TRP A 21 -15.70 30.52 -6.35
N ARG A 22 -15.00 31.02 -7.37
CA ARG A 22 -15.51 31.01 -8.76
C ARG A 22 -15.55 29.60 -9.37
N LEU A 23 -14.62 28.71 -9.02
CA LEU A 23 -14.64 27.30 -9.46
C LEU A 23 -15.80 26.50 -8.85
N ARG A 24 -16.28 26.86 -7.65
CA ARG A 24 -17.47 26.25 -7.04
C ARG A 24 -18.80 26.76 -7.60
N LEU A 25 -18.82 27.94 -8.23
CA LEU A 25 -20.03 28.49 -8.86
C LEU A 25 -20.26 27.96 -10.30
N PHE A 26 -19.19 27.62 -11.03
CA PHE A 26 -19.33 27.02 -12.38
C PHE A 26 -19.74 25.54 -12.35
N ALA A 27 -19.54 24.84 -11.22
CA ALA A 27 -20.06 23.49 -11.00
C ALA A 27 -21.58 23.46 -10.76
N LEU A 28 -22.25 24.61 -10.59
CA LEU A 28 -23.70 24.68 -10.36
C LEU A 28 -24.53 24.99 -11.63
N ILE A 29 -23.90 25.24 -12.78
CA ILE A 29 -24.61 25.52 -14.06
C ILE A 29 -24.49 24.35 -15.06
N GLY A 30 -23.64 23.35 -14.77
CA GLY A 30 -23.53 22.10 -15.54
C GLY A 30 -24.46 20.96 -15.08
N VAL A 31 -25.54 21.25 -14.36
CA VAL A 31 -26.43 20.26 -13.73
C VAL A 31 -27.83 20.16 -14.40
N LEU A 32 -28.06 20.85 -15.53
CA LEU A 32 -29.40 20.89 -16.17
C LEU A 32 -29.48 20.39 -17.62
N ALA A 33 -28.64 19.44 -18.05
CA ALA A 33 -28.72 18.90 -19.41
C ALA A 33 -28.59 17.37 -19.57
N VAL A 34 -28.61 16.56 -18.49
CA VAL A 34 -28.57 15.08 -18.62
C VAL A 34 -29.61 14.38 -17.72
N VAL A 35 -30.83 14.94 -17.65
CA VAL A 35 -31.98 14.34 -16.94
C VAL A 35 -33.05 13.78 -17.90
N ALA A 36 -32.82 13.78 -19.21
CA ALA A 36 -33.81 13.27 -20.17
C ALA A 36 -33.19 12.27 -21.17
N GLY A 37 -32.82 11.09 -20.69
CA GLY A 37 -32.36 10.03 -21.60
C GLY A 37 -31.72 8.83 -20.92
N LEU A 38 -32.40 8.21 -19.95
CA LEU A 38 -32.13 6.82 -19.50
C LEU A 38 -33.25 6.39 -18.54
N MET A 39 -34.48 6.37 -19.07
CA MET A 39 -35.62 5.67 -18.48
C MET A 39 -36.31 4.96 -19.63
N LEU A 40 -35.81 3.79 -19.99
CA LEU A 40 -36.51 2.71 -20.70
C LEU A 40 -35.53 1.53 -20.79
N HIS A 41 -36.03 0.33 -20.45
CA HIS A 41 -35.36 -0.96 -20.30
C HIS A 41 -34.72 -1.21 -18.93
N GLN A 42 -35.09 -2.21 -18.13
CA GLN A 42 -36.00 -3.35 -18.30
C GLN A 42 -36.31 -3.90 -16.89
N ASN A 43 -37.50 -4.48 -16.70
CA ASN A 43 -37.85 -5.25 -15.51
C ASN A 43 -38.42 -6.60 -15.96
N ARG A 44 -37.76 -7.70 -15.54
CA ARG A 44 -38.25 -9.09 -15.36
C ARG A 44 -38.75 -9.87 -16.60
N ALA A 45 -38.69 -11.20 -16.69
CA ALA A 45 -37.99 -12.29 -16.00
C ALA A 45 -38.30 -13.59 -16.79
N LEU A 46 -37.56 -14.67 -16.46
CA LEU A 46 -37.82 -16.11 -16.73
C LEU A 46 -37.55 -16.64 -18.15
N ASP A 47 -36.60 -17.56 -18.28
CA ASP A 47 -36.95 -18.99 -18.33
C ASP A 47 -35.76 -19.90 -18.03
N ALA A 48 -36.09 -21.05 -17.45
CA ALA A 48 -35.19 -22.15 -17.11
C ALA A 48 -34.92 -23.04 -18.33
N GLY A 49 -33.71 -23.58 -18.41
CA GLY A 49 -33.34 -24.60 -19.39
C GLY A 49 -32.10 -25.35 -18.93
N THR A 50 -32.29 -26.60 -18.54
CA THR A 50 -31.28 -27.63 -18.29
C THR A 50 -30.70 -28.11 -19.63
N ASP A 51 -29.37 -28.31 -19.72
CA ASP A 51 -28.78 -29.64 -19.99
C ASP A 51 -27.28 -29.61 -20.36
N ALA A 52 -26.64 -30.70 -19.89
CA ALA A 52 -25.54 -31.49 -20.46
C ALA A 52 -24.10 -30.96 -20.53
N ALA A 53 -23.23 -31.83 -20.01
CA ALA A 53 -21.78 -31.82 -20.08
C ALA A 53 -21.26 -32.36 -21.42
N GLU A 54 -20.06 -31.93 -21.82
CA GLU A 54 -18.89 -32.73 -22.27
C GLU A 54 -17.94 -31.90 -23.13
N GLY A 55 -16.63 -32.14 -22.97
CA GLY A 55 -15.59 -31.53 -23.82
C GLY A 55 -14.27 -31.26 -23.09
N SER A 56 -13.56 -32.32 -22.68
CA SER A 56 -12.19 -32.28 -22.20
C SER A 56 -11.18 -32.15 -23.35
N ASP A 57 -10.17 -31.28 -23.20
CA ASP A 57 -8.94 -31.29 -24.00
C ASP A 57 -7.71 -31.34 -23.04
N PRO A 58 -6.74 -32.27 -23.19
CA PRO A 58 -5.77 -32.57 -22.15
C PRO A 58 -4.36 -32.09 -22.50
N ASN A 59 -3.98 -30.84 -22.19
CA ASN A 59 -2.55 -30.51 -21.99
C ASN A 59 -2.23 -29.12 -21.39
N THR A 60 -2.73 -28.81 -20.19
CA THR A 60 -2.05 -27.83 -19.30
C THR A 60 -2.37 -28.19 -17.85
N SER A 61 -1.52 -29.01 -17.21
CA SER A 61 -1.73 -29.37 -15.79
C SER A 61 -1.27 -28.22 -14.89
N THR A 62 -2.08 -27.17 -14.80
CA THR A 62 -1.93 -26.10 -13.80
C THR A 62 -2.44 -26.64 -12.47
N THR A 63 -1.58 -27.26 -11.68
CA THR A 63 -1.96 -27.83 -10.38
C THR A 63 -2.09 -26.71 -9.34
N VAL A 64 -3.29 -26.14 -9.28
CA VAL A 64 -3.71 -25.08 -8.37
C VAL A 64 -3.58 -25.50 -6.89
N VAL A 65 -2.85 -24.73 -6.07
CA VAL A 65 -2.97 -24.84 -4.60
C VAL A 65 -4.24 -24.11 -4.19
N ARG A 66 -5.23 -24.83 -3.65
CA ARG A 66 -6.57 -24.29 -3.36
C ARG A 66 -6.80 -24.14 -1.87
N ALA A 67 -7.45 -23.04 -1.56
CA ALA A 67 -7.88 -22.66 -0.23
C ALA A 67 -9.15 -21.82 -0.37
N ASP A 68 -10.34 -22.34 -0.09
CA ASP A 68 -11.65 -21.64 -0.14
C ASP A 68 -11.72 -20.45 -1.11
N GLY A 69 -11.76 -20.75 -2.42
CA GLY A 69 -11.86 -19.75 -3.47
C GLY A 69 -10.56 -19.00 -3.81
N SER A 70 -9.46 -19.20 -3.09
CA SER A 70 -8.17 -18.53 -3.30
C SER A 70 -7.10 -19.44 -3.90
N THR A 71 -6.34 -18.91 -4.86
CA THR A 71 -5.29 -19.65 -5.62
C THR A 71 -4.08 -18.77 -5.92
N LEU A 72 -2.91 -19.39 -6.12
CA LEU A 72 -1.68 -18.73 -6.58
C LEU A 72 -1.39 -19.11 -8.03
N GLU A 73 -1.27 -18.13 -8.92
CA GLU A 73 -1.08 -18.35 -10.36
C GLU A 73 -0.06 -17.40 -10.98
N PRO A 74 0.95 -17.89 -11.73
CA PRO A 74 1.31 -19.29 -11.93
C PRO A 74 1.79 -19.94 -10.63
N ARG A 75 1.86 -21.27 -10.56
CA ARG A 75 2.45 -21.94 -9.40
C ARG A 75 3.98 -21.86 -9.48
N CYS A 76 4.58 -21.10 -8.57
CA CYS A 76 6.02 -21.11 -8.41
C CYS A 76 6.50 -22.37 -7.69
N ALA A 77 7.68 -22.87 -8.06
CA ALA A 77 8.35 -23.91 -7.30
C ALA A 77 8.76 -23.41 -5.91
N ALA A 78 9.09 -24.33 -4.99
CA ALA A 78 9.69 -23.96 -3.73
C ALA A 78 11.07 -23.28 -3.98
N PRO A 79 11.46 -22.30 -3.14
CA PRO A 79 12.68 -21.54 -3.35
C PRO A 79 13.90 -22.44 -3.23
N LYS A 80 14.87 -22.28 -4.12
CA LYS A 80 16.09 -23.11 -4.16
C LYS A 80 17.24 -22.55 -3.32
N LEU A 81 17.03 -21.45 -2.58
CA LEU A 81 18.06 -20.76 -1.77
C LEU A 81 19.31 -20.44 -2.60
N THR A 82 19.15 -19.96 -3.83
CA THR A 82 20.28 -19.69 -4.72
C THR A 82 20.67 -18.22 -4.76
N GLY A 83 21.97 -17.94 -4.55
CA GLY A 83 22.80 -16.87 -5.13
C GLY A 83 22.33 -15.40 -5.12
N GLY A 84 23.23 -14.47 -4.81
CA GLY A 84 22.92 -13.05 -4.59
C GLY A 84 22.13 -12.34 -5.70
N THR A 85 21.05 -11.67 -5.29
CA THR A 85 20.17 -10.85 -6.13
C THR A 85 20.82 -9.50 -6.46
N THR A 86 20.53 -8.91 -7.62
CA THR A 86 20.90 -7.52 -7.94
C THR A 86 19.66 -6.69 -8.20
N VAL A 87 19.75 -5.36 -8.05
CA VAL A 87 18.65 -4.46 -8.42
C VAL A 87 18.31 -4.53 -9.91
N ALA A 88 19.30 -4.75 -10.78
CA ALA A 88 19.06 -4.98 -12.20
C ALA A 88 18.18 -6.22 -12.44
N MET A 89 18.44 -7.32 -11.73
CA MET A 89 17.60 -8.53 -11.80
C MET A 89 16.19 -8.28 -11.28
N LEU A 90 16.04 -7.57 -10.16
CA LEU A 90 14.71 -7.21 -9.61
C LEU A 90 13.90 -6.36 -10.60
N ASN A 91 14.53 -5.34 -11.18
CA ASN A 91 13.92 -4.49 -12.19
C ASN A 91 13.58 -5.25 -13.47
N GLN A 92 14.40 -6.24 -13.85
CA GLN A 92 14.08 -7.12 -14.97
C GLN A 92 12.88 -8.01 -14.66
N ILE A 93 12.84 -8.67 -13.50
CA ILE A 93 11.71 -9.52 -13.08
C ILE A 93 10.41 -8.72 -13.11
N VAL A 94 10.38 -7.53 -12.48
CA VAL A 94 9.20 -6.67 -12.49
C VAL A 94 8.90 -6.15 -13.90
N GLY A 95 9.93 -5.77 -14.65
CA GLY A 95 9.83 -5.34 -16.04
C GLY A 95 9.25 -6.41 -16.97
N ASP A 96 9.44 -7.69 -16.67
CA ASP A 96 9.00 -8.82 -17.49
C ASP A 96 7.71 -9.47 -16.98
N LEU A 97 7.14 -9.00 -15.85
CA LEU A 97 5.86 -9.50 -15.35
C LEU A 97 4.79 -9.47 -16.43
N ASP A 98 4.11 -10.60 -16.62
CA ASP A 98 2.93 -10.71 -17.48
C ASP A 98 1.86 -11.56 -16.79
N LEU A 99 1.32 -10.99 -15.72
CA LEU A 99 0.29 -11.61 -14.90
C LEU A 99 -1.05 -10.93 -15.17
N PRO A 100 -2.11 -11.64 -15.61
CA PRO A 100 -3.36 -11.00 -16.05
C PRO A 100 -4.05 -10.12 -15.01
N TYR A 101 -3.87 -10.40 -13.71
CA TYR A 101 -4.44 -9.66 -12.59
C TYR A 101 -3.42 -8.78 -11.85
N LEU A 102 -2.17 -8.72 -12.31
CA LEU A 102 -1.10 -7.87 -11.76
C LEU A 102 -0.17 -7.39 -12.90
N GLN A 103 -0.66 -6.44 -13.70
CA GLN A 103 0.12 -5.86 -14.81
C GLN A 103 0.97 -4.67 -14.38
N ALA A 104 0.50 -3.94 -13.37
CA ALA A 104 1.19 -2.88 -12.64
C ALA A 104 0.46 -2.64 -11.33
N ALA A 105 1.16 -2.20 -10.30
CA ALA A 105 0.55 -1.80 -9.05
C ALA A 105 1.46 -0.84 -8.30
N ASP A 106 0.88 -0.02 -7.44
CA ASP A 106 1.64 0.81 -6.52
C ASP A 106 1.83 0.13 -5.16
N VAL A 107 2.59 0.80 -4.29
CA VAL A 107 3.11 0.27 -3.04
C VAL A 107 4.10 -0.88 -3.33
N ALA A 108 3.83 -2.12 -2.94
CA ALA A 108 4.75 -3.27 -2.82
C ALA A 108 5.38 -3.44 -1.43
N THR A 109 4.59 -3.35 -0.35
CA THR A 109 5.08 -3.77 0.97
C THR A 109 5.23 -5.29 1.01
N SER A 110 6.22 -5.80 1.75
CA SER A 110 6.61 -7.21 1.66
C SER A 110 7.18 -7.77 2.95
N GLY A 111 7.33 -9.09 2.98
CA GLY A 111 8.04 -9.78 4.06
C GLY A 111 8.36 -11.23 3.72
N MET A 112 9.41 -11.75 4.35
CA MET A 112 9.84 -13.14 4.20
C MET A 112 8.92 -14.08 4.99
N LEU A 113 8.33 -15.06 4.32
CA LEU A 113 7.61 -16.17 4.94
C LEU A 113 8.59 -17.22 5.48
N SER A 114 8.15 -18.00 6.47
CA SER A 114 8.95 -19.06 7.12
C SER A 114 9.36 -20.21 6.19
N ASP A 115 8.81 -20.27 4.97
CA ASP A 115 9.18 -21.23 3.93
C ASP A 115 10.10 -20.64 2.84
N GLY A 116 10.61 -19.42 3.04
CA GLY A 116 11.57 -18.75 2.17
C GLY A 116 10.95 -18.04 0.96
N ARG A 117 9.62 -18.06 0.82
CA ARG A 117 8.92 -17.23 -0.16
C ARG A 117 8.77 -15.80 0.38
N ILE A 118 8.61 -14.83 -0.51
CA ILE A 118 8.33 -13.44 -0.11
C ILE A 118 6.88 -13.14 -0.48
N ILE A 119 6.10 -12.67 0.49
CA ILE A 119 4.76 -12.13 0.23
C ILE A 119 4.86 -10.65 -0.07
N TRP A 120 4.05 -10.18 -1.02
CA TRP A 120 3.95 -8.80 -1.45
C TRP A 120 2.49 -8.35 -1.40
N ALA A 121 2.22 -7.17 -0.87
CA ALA A 121 0.91 -6.53 -0.93
C ALA A 121 1.02 -5.17 -1.63
N PHE A 122 0.06 -4.91 -2.52
CA PHE A 122 0.05 -3.75 -3.38
C PHE A 122 -1.26 -2.97 -3.24
N GLY A 123 -1.20 -1.67 -3.52
CA GLY A 123 -2.37 -0.80 -3.60
C GLY A 123 -3.10 -0.94 -4.93
N ASP A 124 -3.45 0.20 -5.54
CA ASP A 124 -4.20 0.23 -6.79
C ASP A 124 -3.43 -0.58 -7.86
N THR A 125 -4.08 -1.63 -8.34
CA THR A 125 -3.48 -2.66 -9.21
C THR A 125 -4.20 -2.67 -10.54
N VAL A 126 -3.44 -2.40 -11.60
CA VAL A 126 -3.89 -2.47 -13.01
C VAL A 126 -3.84 -3.92 -13.50
N ARG A 127 -4.88 -4.30 -14.24
CA ARG A 127 -5.10 -5.63 -14.78
C ARG A 127 -5.16 -5.60 -16.30
N SER A 128 -4.94 -6.77 -16.90
CA SER A 128 -4.97 -6.95 -18.35
C SER A 128 -6.35 -6.55 -18.94
N SER A 129 -6.38 -6.30 -20.24
CA SER A 129 -7.61 -5.89 -20.94
C SER A 129 -8.73 -6.92 -20.93
N ALA A 130 -8.39 -8.20 -20.74
CA ALA A 130 -9.36 -9.30 -20.63
C ALA A 130 -10.00 -9.43 -19.24
N VAL A 131 -9.56 -8.63 -18.26
CA VAL A 131 -10.01 -8.72 -16.86
C VAL A 131 -10.80 -7.48 -16.45
N ALA A 132 -11.97 -7.69 -15.83
CA ALA A 132 -12.86 -6.68 -15.34
C ALA A 132 -13.06 -6.77 -13.80
N PRO A 133 -13.11 -5.64 -13.08
CA PRO A 133 -12.69 -4.29 -13.53
C PRO A 133 -11.20 -4.20 -13.95
N ARG A 134 -10.83 -3.23 -14.79
CA ARG A 134 -9.43 -3.06 -15.24
C ARG A 134 -8.46 -2.66 -14.12
N MET A 135 -8.97 -2.22 -12.98
CA MET A 135 -8.18 -1.86 -11.80
C MET A 135 -8.91 -2.32 -10.54
N VAL A 136 -8.15 -2.74 -9.52
CA VAL A 136 -8.65 -3.07 -8.18
C VAL A 136 -7.84 -2.33 -7.13
N ALA A 137 -8.40 -2.10 -5.95
CA ALA A 137 -7.76 -1.29 -4.91
C ALA A 137 -6.59 -1.97 -4.19
N ASN A 138 -6.50 -3.30 -4.30
CA ASN A 138 -5.44 -4.05 -3.67
C ASN A 138 -5.22 -5.40 -4.36
N SER A 139 -3.99 -5.87 -4.28
CA SER A 139 -3.61 -7.21 -4.71
C SER A 139 -2.50 -7.77 -3.81
N VAL A 140 -2.29 -9.07 -3.89
CA VAL A 140 -1.21 -9.78 -3.20
C VAL A 140 -0.50 -10.66 -4.22
N ALA A 141 0.82 -10.75 -4.11
CA ALA A 141 1.62 -11.73 -4.83
C ALA A 141 2.51 -12.49 -3.86
N ILE A 142 2.98 -13.65 -4.27
CA ILE A 142 4.04 -14.40 -3.60
C ILE A 142 5.13 -14.66 -4.61
N SER A 143 6.36 -14.27 -4.30
CA SER A 143 7.52 -14.62 -5.11
C SER A 143 8.32 -15.75 -4.48
N SER A 144 8.90 -16.57 -5.34
CA SER A 144 9.86 -17.61 -4.98
C SER A 144 10.97 -17.61 -6.02
N ASP A 145 12.20 -17.32 -5.57
CA ASP A 145 13.33 -16.97 -6.44
C ASP A 145 12.91 -15.89 -7.45
N THR A 146 13.00 -16.16 -8.76
CA THR A 146 12.62 -15.23 -9.83
C THR A 146 11.17 -15.38 -10.29
N CYS A 147 10.42 -16.33 -9.75
CA CYS A 147 9.03 -16.57 -10.12
C CYS A 147 8.09 -15.76 -9.23
N VAL A 148 7.04 -15.17 -9.82
CA VAL A 148 6.01 -14.42 -9.11
C VAL A 148 4.64 -15.03 -9.39
N SER A 149 3.94 -15.42 -8.32
CA SER A 149 2.54 -15.86 -8.34
C SER A 149 1.64 -14.71 -7.90
N GLN A 150 0.56 -14.43 -8.65
CA GLN A 150 -0.50 -13.53 -8.17
C GLN A 150 -1.52 -14.31 -7.32
N LEU A 151 -2.06 -13.70 -6.27
CA LEU A 151 -3.15 -14.25 -5.49
C LEU A 151 -4.49 -13.94 -6.18
N LEU A 152 -5.21 -14.98 -6.58
CA LEU A 152 -6.56 -14.86 -7.13
C LEU A 152 -7.58 -15.22 -6.06
N VAL A 153 -8.49 -14.31 -5.75
CA VAL A 153 -9.58 -14.54 -4.81
C VAL A 153 -10.90 -14.60 -5.59
N LYS A 154 -11.39 -15.81 -5.83
CA LYS A 154 -12.68 -16.07 -6.47
C LYS A 154 -13.78 -16.07 -5.41
N ARG A 155 -14.78 -15.23 -5.61
CA ARG A 155 -15.98 -15.18 -4.76
C ARG A 155 -17.18 -15.69 -5.57
N PRO A 156 -18.11 -16.45 -4.98
CA PRO A 156 -19.22 -17.07 -5.71
C PRO A 156 -20.06 -16.10 -6.56
N GLN A 157 -20.17 -14.84 -6.13
CA GLN A 157 -20.94 -13.79 -6.78
C GLN A 157 -20.26 -13.14 -8.01
N PHE A 158 -18.99 -13.47 -8.29
CA PHE A 158 -18.24 -12.85 -9.38
C PHE A 158 -17.66 -13.91 -10.32
N VAL A 159 -17.71 -13.63 -11.63
CA VAL A 159 -17.17 -14.51 -12.67
C VAL A 159 -15.64 -14.55 -12.61
N GLN A 160 -15.02 -13.38 -12.43
CA GLN A 160 -13.57 -13.22 -12.37
C GLN A 160 -13.10 -12.89 -10.92
N PRO A 161 -11.86 -13.24 -10.55
CA PRO A 161 -11.24 -12.82 -9.32
C PRO A 161 -11.32 -11.31 -9.07
N GLY A 162 -11.63 -10.94 -7.82
CA GLY A 162 -11.72 -9.55 -7.36
C GLY A 162 -10.46 -9.07 -6.63
N PRO A 163 -10.52 -7.92 -5.93
CA PRO A 163 -9.49 -7.54 -4.98
C PRO A 163 -9.36 -8.59 -3.87
N VAL A 164 -8.16 -8.68 -3.28
CA VAL A 164 -7.88 -9.60 -2.16
C VAL A 164 -8.72 -9.22 -0.94
N LEU A 165 -8.69 -7.94 -0.58
CA LEU A 165 -9.54 -7.33 0.45
C LEU A 165 -10.77 -6.73 -0.23
N ALA A 166 -11.95 -7.13 0.22
CA ALA A 166 -13.21 -6.70 -0.38
C ALA A 166 -13.43 -5.21 -0.21
N ASP A 167 -13.97 -4.54 -1.23
CA ASP A 167 -14.50 -3.19 -1.06
C ASP A 167 -15.68 -3.20 -0.09
N ARG A 168 -15.86 -2.12 0.67
CA ARG A 168 -17.03 -1.91 1.52
C ARG A 168 -18.28 -1.68 0.66
N ALA A 169 -19.44 -2.04 1.20
CA ALA A 169 -20.73 -1.83 0.52
C ALA A 169 -21.02 -0.36 0.19
N ASP A 170 -20.45 0.57 0.96
CA ASP A 170 -20.55 2.01 0.70
C ASP A 170 -19.54 2.52 -0.34
N GLY A 171 -18.76 1.65 -0.97
CA GLY A 171 -17.77 1.98 -1.99
C GLY A 171 -16.44 2.50 -1.45
N ALA A 172 -16.19 2.43 -0.13
CA ALA A 172 -14.84 2.61 0.40
C ALA A 172 -13.97 1.39 0.11
N VAL A 173 -12.67 1.61 -0.10
CA VAL A 173 -11.69 0.58 -0.46
C VAL A 173 -10.53 0.57 0.53
N TYR A 174 -9.70 -0.47 0.46
CA TYR A 174 -8.56 -0.66 1.34
C TYR A 174 -7.27 -0.69 0.52
N TRP A 175 -6.38 0.27 0.79
CA TRP A 175 -5.05 0.36 0.19
C TRP A 175 -4.00 -0.17 1.18
N PRO A 176 -3.34 -1.31 0.90
CA PRO A 176 -2.17 -1.77 1.62
C PRO A 176 -1.12 -0.69 1.81
N THR A 177 -0.61 -0.56 3.03
CA THR A 177 0.43 0.42 3.38
C THR A 177 1.65 -0.27 3.98
N SER A 178 1.46 -1.21 4.91
CA SER A 178 2.56 -2.00 5.46
C SER A 178 2.14 -3.42 5.81
N LEU A 179 3.09 -4.35 5.80
CA LEU A 179 2.90 -5.75 6.13
C LEU A 179 3.98 -6.19 7.11
N THR A 180 3.58 -6.90 8.15
CA THR A 180 4.48 -7.56 9.11
C THR A 180 4.24 -9.06 9.10
N VAL A 181 5.30 -9.85 8.91
CA VAL A 181 5.26 -11.32 9.04
C VAL A 181 5.56 -11.73 10.48
N LEU A 182 4.72 -12.61 11.02
CA LEU A 182 4.79 -13.16 12.38
C LEU A 182 4.88 -14.69 12.28
N PRO A 183 6.10 -15.25 12.30
CA PRO A 183 6.29 -16.70 12.19
C PRO A 183 5.50 -17.48 13.23
N ASP A 184 4.92 -18.60 12.81
CA ASP A 184 4.20 -19.53 13.66
C ASP A 184 4.69 -20.96 13.41
N ARG A 185 4.29 -21.92 14.24
CA ARG A 185 4.73 -23.31 14.15
C ARG A 185 4.38 -23.92 12.79
N ASP A 186 3.14 -23.70 12.35
CA ASP A 186 2.54 -24.37 11.18
C ASP A 186 2.51 -23.48 9.91
N GLY A 187 3.11 -22.29 9.97
CA GLY A 187 3.09 -21.31 8.88
C GLY A 187 3.49 -19.93 9.37
N ASP A 188 2.82 -18.90 8.84
CA ASP A 188 3.04 -17.53 9.24
C ASP A 188 1.69 -16.85 9.48
N ASN A 189 1.61 -16.07 10.56
CA ASN A 189 0.59 -15.04 10.70
C ASN A 189 1.10 -13.74 10.07
N LEU A 190 0.21 -12.91 9.56
CA LEU A 190 0.54 -11.62 8.98
C LEU A 190 -0.35 -10.54 9.57
N ALA A 191 0.22 -9.36 9.83
CA ALA A 191 -0.54 -8.14 10.04
C ALA A 191 -0.38 -7.25 8.80
N LEU A 192 -1.44 -7.15 7.98
CA LEU A 192 -1.51 -6.28 6.82
C LEU A 192 -2.29 -5.01 7.18
N PHE A 193 -1.59 -3.89 7.20
CA PHE A 193 -2.19 -2.58 7.44
C PHE A 193 -2.66 -1.94 6.15
N THR A 194 -3.78 -1.24 6.24
CA THR A 194 -4.37 -0.55 5.09
C THR A 194 -4.88 0.83 5.49
N SER A 195 -4.74 1.79 4.59
CA SER A 195 -5.57 2.99 4.61
C SER A 195 -6.95 2.65 4.05
N ARG A 196 -8.00 3.07 4.75
CA ARG A 196 -9.37 3.00 4.26
C ARG A 196 -9.73 4.28 3.53
N ILE A 197 -10.10 4.14 2.26
CA ILE A 197 -10.16 5.25 1.31
C ILE A 197 -11.55 5.35 0.70
N LYS A 198 -12.07 6.57 0.59
CA LYS A 198 -13.26 6.87 -0.19
C LYS A 198 -12.85 7.63 -1.44
N ARG A 199 -13.07 7.05 -2.62
CA ARG A 199 -12.89 7.78 -3.89
C ARG A 199 -13.95 8.87 -4.01
N THR A 200 -13.53 10.10 -4.33
CA THR A 200 -14.40 11.28 -4.42
C THR A 200 -14.55 11.81 -5.84
N GLY A 201 -13.82 11.23 -6.80
CA GLY A 201 -13.83 11.62 -8.21
C GLY A 201 -13.03 10.66 -9.09
N PHE A 202 -12.61 11.13 -10.27
CA PHE A 202 -11.88 10.35 -11.27
C PHE A 202 -10.41 10.77 -11.42
N GLY A 203 -10.00 11.89 -10.82
CA GLY A 203 -8.62 12.34 -10.80
C GLY A 203 -7.74 11.46 -9.90
N ALA A 204 -6.43 11.42 -10.21
CA ALA A 204 -5.45 10.62 -9.48
C ALA A 204 -5.33 10.97 -7.98
N PHE A 205 -5.85 12.13 -7.56
CA PHE A 205 -5.83 12.62 -6.18
C PHE A 205 -7.24 12.83 -5.59
N ASP A 206 -8.29 12.36 -6.29
CA ASP A 206 -9.68 12.55 -5.85
C ASP A 206 -10.08 11.43 -4.86
N PHE A 207 -9.54 11.49 -3.65
CA PHE A 207 -9.85 10.54 -2.58
C PHE A 207 -9.75 11.15 -1.18
N ASP A 208 -10.50 10.57 -0.25
CA ASP A 208 -10.48 10.90 1.17
C ASP A 208 -9.95 9.72 1.99
N TYR A 209 -9.03 10.00 2.92
CA TYR A 209 -8.68 9.08 3.99
C TYR A 209 -9.82 9.04 5.02
N LEU A 210 -10.44 7.88 5.18
CA LEU A 210 -11.44 7.65 6.22
C LEU A 210 -10.80 7.18 7.53
N GLY A 211 -9.69 6.46 7.47
CA GLY A 211 -9.04 5.90 8.64
C GLY A 211 -8.11 4.76 8.27
N ALA A 212 -7.78 3.92 9.24
CA ALA A 212 -6.92 2.76 9.06
C ALA A 212 -7.58 1.47 9.54
N ASP A 213 -7.17 0.38 8.91
CA ASP A 213 -7.61 -0.98 9.23
C ASP A 213 -6.40 -1.91 9.23
N ALA A 214 -6.48 -2.98 10.01
CA ALA A 214 -5.55 -4.09 9.98
C ALA A 214 -6.30 -5.37 9.60
N TYR A 215 -5.71 -6.16 8.71
CA TYR A 215 -6.14 -7.50 8.39
C TYR A 215 -5.13 -8.47 8.96
N LEU A 216 -5.59 -9.41 9.76
CA LEU A 216 -4.78 -10.54 10.19
C LEU A 216 -4.98 -11.65 9.17
N LEU A 217 -3.88 -12.16 8.62
CA LEU A 217 -3.90 -13.26 7.68
C LEU A 217 -3.10 -14.44 8.22
N GLN A 218 -3.45 -15.64 7.77
CA GLN A 218 -2.67 -16.85 7.94
C GLN A 218 -2.16 -17.34 6.59
N VAL A 219 -0.90 -17.75 6.56
CA VAL A 219 -0.26 -18.40 5.41
C VAL A 219 0.30 -19.74 5.88
N PRO A 220 -0.37 -20.87 5.59
CA PRO A 220 0.21 -22.18 5.84
C PRO A 220 1.53 -22.33 5.06
N ARG A 221 2.49 -23.12 5.56
CA ARG A 221 3.73 -23.41 4.81
C ARG A 221 3.42 -23.99 3.42
N GLY A 222 4.01 -23.41 2.39
CA GLY A 222 3.74 -23.73 0.98
C GLY A 222 2.33 -23.39 0.51
N GLY A 223 1.51 -22.78 1.36
CA GLY A 223 0.10 -22.50 1.15
C GLY A 223 -0.17 -21.09 0.63
N VAL A 224 -1.44 -20.72 0.71
CA VAL A 224 -2.00 -19.47 0.17
C VAL A 224 -2.45 -18.59 1.35
N PRO A 225 -2.22 -17.26 1.31
CA PRO A 225 -2.70 -16.35 2.35
C PRO A 225 -4.23 -16.35 2.46
N ARG A 226 -4.72 -16.32 3.69
CA ARG A 226 -6.15 -16.24 4.02
C ARG A 226 -6.38 -15.19 5.09
N VAL A 227 -7.36 -14.31 4.88
CA VAL A 227 -7.81 -13.39 5.93
C VAL A 227 -8.51 -14.19 7.02
N VAL A 228 -8.04 -14.06 8.25
CA VAL A 228 -8.65 -14.66 9.44
C VAL A 228 -9.43 -13.64 10.26
N GLN A 229 -9.00 -12.37 10.23
CA GLN A 229 -9.65 -11.31 10.97
C GLN A 229 -9.45 -9.95 10.31
N HIS A 230 -10.43 -9.07 10.47
CA HIS A 230 -10.39 -7.68 10.07
C HIS A 230 -10.64 -6.80 11.30
N LEU A 231 -9.77 -5.79 11.49
CA LEU A 231 -9.81 -4.83 12.58
C LEU A 231 -9.91 -3.42 12.00
N GLN A 232 -11.01 -2.74 12.25
CA GLN A 232 -11.10 -1.30 12.03
C GLN A 232 -10.37 -0.59 13.18
N LEU A 233 -9.12 -0.16 12.96
CA LEU A 233 -8.27 0.42 14.01
C LEU A 233 -8.82 1.76 14.52
N THR A 234 -9.46 2.52 13.62
CA THR A 234 -10.10 3.79 13.95
C THR A 234 -11.46 3.90 13.27
N PRO A 235 -12.50 4.41 13.94
CA PRO A 235 -13.73 4.81 13.28
C PRO A 235 -13.47 5.86 12.18
N ASP A 236 -14.36 5.91 11.20
CA ASP A 236 -14.29 6.86 10.09
C ASP A 236 -14.12 8.30 10.60
N ARG A 237 -13.03 8.96 10.16
CA ARG A 237 -12.68 10.36 10.43
C ARG A 237 -12.59 10.73 11.91
N SER A 238 -12.31 9.75 12.78
CA SER A 238 -12.20 9.98 14.23
C SER A 238 -10.89 10.63 14.68
N THR A 239 -9.87 10.60 13.82
CA THR A 239 -8.52 11.16 14.03
C THR A 239 -7.93 11.63 12.70
N PRO A 240 -7.05 12.65 12.70
CA PRO A 240 -6.26 13.00 11.51
C PRO A 240 -5.13 12.00 11.23
N VAL A 241 -4.78 11.13 12.18
CA VAL A 241 -3.69 10.15 12.01
C VAL A 241 -4.20 8.94 11.23
N ASN A 242 -3.61 8.68 10.08
CA ASN A 242 -3.74 7.43 9.36
C ASN A 242 -2.67 6.43 9.85
N TRP A 243 -3.09 5.47 10.66
CA TRP A 243 -2.21 4.44 11.22
C TRP A 243 -1.84 3.37 10.20
N GLY A 244 -0.69 2.72 10.39
CA GLY A 244 -0.28 1.59 9.56
C GLY A 244 0.57 1.95 8.35
N GLY A 245 1.01 3.21 8.24
CA GLY A 245 1.93 3.67 7.21
C GLY A 245 3.25 2.88 7.19
N ALA A 246 3.67 2.39 8.36
CA ALA A 246 4.71 1.37 8.54
C ALA A 246 4.42 0.52 9.79
N SER A 247 4.98 -0.70 9.84
CA SER A 247 4.87 -1.59 11.01
C SER A 247 6.15 -2.40 11.18
N VAL A 248 6.50 -2.72 12.43
CA VAL A 248 7.71 -3.50 12.76
C VAL A 248 7.57 -4.19 14.11
N VAL A 249 8.12 -5.40 14.22
CA VAL A 249 8.21 -6.12 15.50
C VAL A 249 9.51 -5.79 16.21
N ARG A 250 9.42 -5.54 17.52
CA ARG A 250 10.57 -5.51 18.42
C ARG A 250 10.16 -6.07 19.77
N ASP A 251 10.89 -7.08 20.23
CA ASP A 251 10.60 -7.82 21.45
C ASP A 251 9.15 -8.35 21.41
N ASP A 252 8.35 -8.16 22.47
CA ASP A 252 6.96 -8.65 22.55
C ASP A 252 5.91 -7.70 21.91
N TRP A 253 6.36 -6.68 21.18
CA TRP A 253 5.49 -5.62 20.65
C TRP A 253 5.53 -5.55 19.13
N LEU A 254 4.34 -5.39 18.55
CA LEU A 254 4.18 -4.80 17.23
C LEU A 254 4.10 -3.29 17.38
N TYR A 255 5.03 -2.56 16.77
CA TYR A 255 4.97 -1.11 16.62
C TYR A 255 4.33 -0.76 15.29
N VAL A 256 3.40 0.19 15.31
CA VAL A 256 2.66 0.65 14.14
C VAL A 256 2.79 2.15 14.05
N PHE A 257 3.42 2.61 12.99
CA PHE A 257 3.60 4.03 12.75
C PHE A 257 2.46 4.57 11.89
N GLY A 258 2.05 5.80 12.20
CA GLY A 258 1.01 6.52 11.48
C GLY A 258 1.48 7.91 11.09
N THR A 259 0.76 8.52 10.16
CA THR A 259 1.03 9.86 9.65
C THR A 259 -0.23 10.69 9.63
N ALA A 260 -0.11 11.99 9.78
CA ALA A 260 -1.21 12.93 9.58
C ALA A 260 -0.91 13.84 8.38
N ASP A 261 -1.96 14.40 7.77
CA ASP A 261 -1.78 15.39 6.70
C ASP A 261 -0.98 16.59 7.20
N ALA A 262 -0.10 17.09 6.33
CA ALA A 262 0.76 18.22 6.63
C ALA A 262 0.99 19.08 5.38
N PHE A 263 1.32 20.35 5.62
CA PHE A 263 1.60 21.30 4.57
C PHE A 263 2.82 20.87 3.74
N GLY A 264 2.70 20.90 2.41
CA GLY A 264 3.79 20.58 1.49
C GLY A 264 4.10 19.08 1.32
N GLY A 265 3.26 18.18 1.84
CA GLY A 265 3.39 16.72 1.66
C GLY A 265 4.34 16.02 2.64
N SER A 266 5.03 16.77 3.49
CA SER A 266 5.94 16.21 4.51
C SER A 266 5.21 15.89 5.80
N ARG A 267 4.96 14.60 6.09
CA ARG A 267 4.00 14.20 7.13
C ARG A 267 4.69 13.93 8.47
N PRO A 268 4.15 14.45 9.60
CA PRO A 268 4.62 14.06 10.92
C PRO A 268 4.34 12.58 11.18
N MET A 269 5.25 11.94 11.90
CA MET A 269 5.14 10.51 12.24
C MET A 269 4.68 10.34 13.68
N TYR A 270 3.78 9.39 13.91
CA TYR A 270 3.24 8.99 15.20
C TYR A 270 3.53 7.51 15.41
N VAL A 271 3.43 7.02 16.65
CA VAL A 271 3.61 5.60 16.94
C VAL A 271 2.55 5.07 17.91
N ALA A 272 2.03 3.90 17.56
CA ALA A 272 1.20 3.04 18.39
C ALA A 272 1.91 1.69 18.59
N ARG A 273 1.45 0.91 19.56
CA ARG A 273 1.91 -0.47 19.74
C ARG A 273 0.81 -1.37 20.28
N ALA A 274 0.94 -2.65 19.98
CA ALA A 274 0.10 -3.71 20.53
C ALA A 274 0.96 -4.94 20.92
N PRO A 275 0.61 -5.66 21.99
CA PRO A 275 1.29 -6.91 22.33
C PRO A 275 1.06 -7.95 21.23
N LEU A 276 2.11 -8.69 20.87
CA LEU A 276 2.01 -9.74 19.84
C LEU A 276 0.98 -10.82 20.20
N THR A 277 0.80 -11.09 21.49
CA THR A 277 -0.15 -12.09 22.00
C THR A 277 -1.61 -11.65 21.92
N SER A 278 -1.89 -10.38 21.63
CA SER A 278 -3.24 -9.82 21.65
C SER A 278 -3.51 -8.83 20.51
N LEU A 279 -2.84 -8.99 19.36
CA LEU A 279 -3.00 -8.10 18.19
C LEU A 279 -4.46 -7.95 17.75
N ALA A 280 -5.23 -9.03 17.86
CA ALA A 280 -6.66 -9.11 17.55
C ALA A 280 -7.55 -8.28 18.49
N ASP A 281 -7.09 -7.97 19.71
CA ASP A 281 -7.86 -7.20 20.69
C ASP A 281 -7.44 -5.73 20.68
N GLN A 282 -8.24 -4.89 20.02
CA GLN A 282 -8.03 -3.45 19.93
C GLN A 282 -7.93 -2.76 21.29
N LYS A 283 -8.50 -3.32 22.37
CA LYS A 283 -8.45 -2.72 23.72
C LYS A 283 -7.04 -2.77 24.33
N THR A 284 -6.16 -3.61 23.77
CA THR A 284 -4.77 -3.75 24.20
C THR A 284 -3.81 -2.78 23.50
N TRP A 285 -4.27 -2.11 22.45
CA TRP A 285 -3.48 -1.15 21.71
C TRP A 285 -3.24 0.11 22.53
N THR A 286 -2.03 0.64 22.44
CA THR A 286 -1.64 1.89 23.11
C THR A 286 -0.93 2.82 22.15
N PHE A 287 -1.06 4.12 22.38
CA PHE A 287 -0.60 5.21 21.53
C PHE A 287 0.31 6.12 22.35
N TRP A 288 1.41 6.55 21.74
CA TRP A 288 2.35 7.45 22.41
C TRP A 288 1.80 8.87 22.48
N ASN A 289 1.59 9.38 23.70
CA ASN A 289 1.05 10.74 23.91
C ASN A 289 2.16 11.81 24.09
N GLY A 290 3.43 11.40 24.11
CA GLY A 290 4.58 12.29 24.35
C GLY A 290 5.32 12.00 25.64
N THR A 291 4.64 11.38 26.62
CA THR A 291 5.21 11.04 27.93
C THR A 291 5.01 9.58 28.30
N GLU A 292 3.88 8.98 27.90
CA GLU A 292 3.52 7.61 28.20
C GLU A 292 2.68 6.95 27.08
N TRP A 293 2.42 5.67 27.25
CA TRP A 293 1.56 4.88 26.35
C TRP A 293 0.13 4.84 26.89
N GLY A 294 -0.80 5.50 26.21
CA GLY A 294 -2.22 5.57 26.59
C GLY A 294 -3.14 4.84 25.62
N ARG A 295 -4.40 4.60 25.99
CA ARG A 295 -5.38 3.91 25.11
C ARG A 295 -6.14 4.84 24.16
N ASP A 296 -6.16 6.15 24.42
CA ASP A 296 -6.86 7.11 23.57
C ASP A 296 -5.99 7.50 22.37
N HIS A 297 -6.37 7.05 21.17
CA HIS A 297 -5.67 7.37 19.92
C HIS A 297 -5.71 8.85 19.56
N ARG A 298 -6.64 9.62 20.13
CA ARG A 298 -6.77 11.07 19.89
C ARG A 298 -5.76 11.89 20.69
N ALA A 299 -5.18 11.29 21.73
CA ALA A 299 -4.13 11.89 22.55
C ALA A 299 -2.71 11.68 21.97
N ALA A 300 -2.58 10.96 20.84
CA ALA A 300 -1.29 10.67 20.24
C ALA A 300 -0.57 11.94 19.79
N THR A 301 0.75 12.00 20.02
CA THR A 301 1.61 13.08 19.53
C THR A 301 2.68 12.56 18.59
N ASN A 302 3.26 13.46 17.79
CA ASN A 302 4.27 13.07 16.81
C ASN A 302 5.61 12.76 17.50
N VAL A 303 6.31 11.76 16.95
CA VAL A 303 7.69 11.38 17.28
C VAL A 303 8.68 11.93 16.25
N LEU A 304 8.16 12.44 15.12
CA LEU A 304 8.91 13.15 14.09
C LEU A 304 8.04 14.28 13.53
N SER A 305 8.58 15.48 13.45
CA SER A 305 7.83 16.66 12.99
C SER A 305 7.63 16.66 11.47
N ALA A 306 6.64 17.40 10.99
CA ALA A 306 6.35 17.53 9.56
C ALA A 306 7.58 17.95 8.73
N GLY A 307 8.41 18.89 9.18
CA GLY A 307 9.56 19.38 8.39
C GLY A 307 10.65 18.33 8.11
N ASP A 308 10.82 17.36 9.02
CA ASP A 308 11.70 16.20 8.85
C ASP A 308 10.93 14.92 8.56
N GLY A 309 9.64 15.06 8.23
CA GLY A 309 8.66 14.02 8.11
C GLY A 309 8.87 13.05 6.95
N VAL A 310 7.90 12.13 6.85
CA VAL A 310 7.90 10.98 5.95
C VAL A 310 6.74 11.06 4.97
N SER A 311 6.73 10.17 3.98
CA SER A 311 5.58 9.92 3.11
C SER A 311 4.44 9.25 3.87
N GLN A 312 3.25 9.22 3.29
CA GLN A 312 2.09 8.55 3.86
C GLN A 312 2.33 7.05 4.08
N THR A 313 3.06 6.43 3.15
CA THR A 313 3.48 5.03 3.21
C THR A 313 5.01 4.98 3.20
N PHE A 314 5.58 4.21 4.12
CA PHE A 314 7.02 4.10 4.36
C PHE A 314 7.35 2.74 4.97
N SER A 315 8.63 2.38 5.09
CA SER A 315 9.02 1.13 5.75
C SER A 315 9.59 1.39 7.14
N ALA A 316 9.43 0.40 8.03
CA ALA A 316 10.02 0.38 9.36
C ALA A 316 10.63 -0.99 9.62
N ASP A 317 11.86 -1.00 10.14
CA ASP A 317 12.64 -2.21 10.40
C ASP A 317 13.44 -2.07 11.68
N VAL A 318 13.89 -3.20 12.23
CA VAL A 318 14.90 -3.21 13.30
C VAL A 318 16.20 -3.74 12.72
N ILE A 319 17.22 -2.87 12.67
CA ILE A 319 18.50 -3.13 12.03
C ILE A 319 19.58 -2.88 13.08
N ASN A 320 20.39 -3.91 13.38
CA ASN A 320 21.41 -3.85 14.43
C ASN A 320 20.88 -3.33 15.78
N GLY A 321 19.66 -3.75 16.15
CA GLY A 321 19.01 -3.35 17.40
C GLY A 321 18.47 -1.92 17.44
N LYS A 322 18.52 -1.17 16.32
CA LYS A 322 17.96 0.17 16.20
C LYS A 322 16.73 0.15 15.30
N PHE A 323 15.78 1.04 15.57
CA PHE A 323 14.68 1.29 14.65
C PHE A 323 15.24 2.04 13.43
N ALA A 324 14.83 1.61 12.25
CA ALA A 324 15.18 2.19 10.98
C ALA A 324 13.92 2.45 10.16
N ILE A 325 13.84 3.62 9.55
CA ILE A 325 12.76 4.03 8.66
C ILE A 325 13.35 4.34 7.29
N VAL A 326 12.67 3.97 6.20
CA VAL A 326 12.99 4.45 4.84
C VAL A 326 11.75 5.13 4.26
N SER A 327 11.93 6.34 3.73
CA SER A 327 10.86 7.15 3.13
C SER A 327 11.43 8.24 2.21
N LYS A 328 10.59 9.07 1.58
CA LYS A 328 11.08 10.29 0.91
C LYS A 328 11.46 11.35 1.94
N CYS A 329 12.60 12.01 1.74
CA CYS A 329 12.96 13.20 2.49
C CYS A 329 11.92 14.29 2.23
N GLY A 330 11.25 14.79 3.27
CA GLY A 330 10.22 15.82 3.08
C GLY A 330 8.86 15.25 2.60
N GLY A 331 8.66 13.94 2.74
CA GLY A 331 7.41 13.24 2.48
C GLY A 331 7.00 13.09 1.01
N ASP A 332 5.70 13.02 0.75
CA ASP A 332 5.11 12.46 -0.48
C ASP A 332 5.67 13.06 -1.79
N LEU A 333 5.98 14.35 -1.76
CA LEU A 333 6.47 15.12 -2.91
C LEU A 333 8.00 15.26 -2.94
N GLY A 334 8.69 14.55 -2.04
CA GLY A 334 10.13 14.61 -1.85
C GLY A 334 10.91 13.97 -3.00
N ASP A 335 12.12 14.50 -3.19
CA ASP A 335 12.95 14.22 -4.37
C ASP A 335 14.06 13.19 -4.13
N THR A 336 14.17 12.70 -2.90
CA THR A 336 15.30 11.89 -2.43
C THR A 336 14.76 10.88 -1.45
N VAL A 337 15.26 9.65 -1.53
CA VAL A 337 15.03 8.64 -0.50
C VAL A 337 15.93 8.99 0.69
N CYS A 338 15.35 8.98 1.88
CA CYS A 338 16.04 9.17 3.15
C CYS A 338 15.85 7.95 4.03
N SER A 339 16.74 7.81 4.99
CA SER A 339 16.57 6.90 6.12
C SER A 339 16.57 7.67 7.43
N TRP A 340 15.86 7.15 8.44
CA TRP A 340 15.91 7.66 9.81
C TRP A 340 16.25 6.54 10.76
N THR A 341 17.11 6.78 11.74
CA THR A 341 17.45 5.78 12.76
C THR A 341 17.18 6.29 14.17
N SER A 342 16.76 5.42 15.07
CA SER A 342 16.63 5.72 16.49
C SER A 342 16.89 4.49 17.37
N ALA A 343 17.29 4.74 18.62
CA ALA A 343 17.40 3.69 19.64
C ALA A 343 16.02 3.19 20.12
N GLY A 344 14.97 4.00 19.94
CA GLY A 344 13.62 3.66 20.36
C GLY A 344 12.56 4.07 19.35
N PRO A 345 11.34 3.53 19.47
CA PRO A 345 10.24 3.81 18.55
C PRO A 345 9.73 5.26 18.65
N THR A 346 10.08 5.97 19.72
CA THR A 346 9.67 7.36 19.99
C THR A 346 10.73 8.39 19.62
N GLY A 347 11.86 7.97 19.05
CA GLY A 347 12.97 8.87 18.75
C GLY A 347 13.98 9.01 19.90
N PRO A 348 14.88 10.01 19.85
CA PRO A 348 15.03 10.97 18.76
C PRO A 348 15.47 10.28 17.46
N TRP A 349 15.01 10.79 16.32
CA TRP A 349 15.31 10.24 15.00
C TRP A 349 16.42 11.02 14.31
N GLN A 350 17.39 10.30 13.74
CA GLN A 350 18.49 10.88 12.97
C GLN A 350 18.31 10.56 11.49
N ARG A 351 18.17 11.60 10.66
CA ARG A 351 17.96 11.46 9.22
C ARG A 351 19.28 11.40 8.45
N SER A 352 19.35 10.51 7.46
CA SER A 352 20.42 10.45 6.45
C SER A 352 19.82 10.46 5.05
N ARG A 353 20.43 11.23 4.13
CA ARG A 353 20.05 11.23 2.72
C ARG A 353 20.69 10.04 2.01
N GLN A 354 19.93 9.42 1.12
CA GLN A 354 20.38 8.27 0.32
C GLN A 354 20.42 8.68 -1.16
N VAL A 355 19.63 8.00 -2.00
CA VAL A 355 19.60 8.17 -3.46
C VAL A 355 18.52 9.15 -3.92
N ARG A 356 18.78 9.88 -5.01
CA ARG A 356 17.79 10.76 -5.65
C ARG A 356 16.75 9.92 -6.39
N VAL A 357 15.48 10.12 -6.05
CA VAL A 357 14.30 9.55 -6.72
C VAL A 357 13.28 10.70 -6.71
N PRO A 358 13.22 11.54 -7.76
CA PRO A 358 12.39 12.74 -7.75
C PRO A 358 10.90 12.38 -7.71
N PHE A 359 10.05 13.16 -7.03
CA PHE A 359 8.60 12.87 -7.07
C PHE A 359 8.06 12.92 -8.50
N ARG A 360 8.61 13.80 -9.33
CA ARG A 360 8.27 13.95 -10.74
C ARG A 360 9.50 13.90 -11.62
N ASP A 361 9.44 13.05 -12.65
CA ASP A 361 10.43 12.95 -13.72
C ASP A 361 9.69 13.00 -15.06
N GLY A 362 9.62 14.19 -15.66
CA GLY A 362 8.72 14.46 -16.79
C GLY A 362 7.25 14.17 -16.44
N ALA A 363 6.64 13.23 -17.16
CA ALA A 363 5.27 12.78 -16.95
C ALA A 363 5.14 11.64 -15.91
N ALA A 364 6.26 11.08 -15.45
CA ALA A 364 6.27 10.00 -14.47
C ALA A 364 6.22 10.56 -13.03
N LEU A 365 5.43 9.91 -12.19
CA LEU A 365 5.37 10.09 -10.75
C LEU A 365 6.19 8.99 -10.07
N GLN A 366 6.94 9.31 -9.01
CA GLN A 366 7.73 8.33 -8.26
C GLN A 366 7.59 8.57 -6.75
N TYR A 367 7.01 7.62 -6.02
CA TYR A 367 6.59 7.83 -4.62
C TYR A 367 6.68 6.54 -3.79
N ALA A 368 6.37 6.65 -2.50
CA ALA A 368 6.32 5.54 -1.54
C ALA A 368 7.53 4.58 -1.65
N PRO A 369 8.76 5.06 -1.39
CA PRO A 369 9.90 4.16 -1.33
C PRO A 369 9.79 3.24 -0.10
N LEU A 370 9.95 1.94 -0.30
CA LEU A 370 9.82 0.91 0.74
C LEU A 370 11.06 0.03 0.76
N ALA A 371 11.62 -0.21 1.94
CA ALA A 371 12.73 -1.14 2.13
C ALA A 371 12.29 -2.61 2.06
N HIS A 372 13.18 -3.47 1.57
CA HIS A 372 13.00 -4.92 1.47
C HIS A 372 14.21 -5.65 2.07
N PRO A 373 14.40 -5.64 3.39
CA PRO A 373 15.56 -6.28 4.04
C PRO A 373 15.65 -7.80 3.83
N GLU A 374 14.55 -8.44 3.43
CA GLU A 374 14.47 -9.84 3.03
C GLU A 374 15.16 -10.12 1.68
N LEU A 375 15.28 -9.11 0.81
CA LEU A 375 16.03 -9.22 -0.44
C LEU A 375 17.51 -9.04 -0.18
N LYS A 376 18.25 -10.15 -0.15
CA LYS A 376 19.71 -10.14 0.03
C LYS A 376 20.41 -9.78 -1.28
N LEU A 377 20.76 -8.51 -1.42
CA LEU A 377 21.54 -8.03 -2.56
C LEU A 377 22.98 -8.52 -2.50
N ARG A 378 23.56 -8.80 -3.67
CA ARG A 378 24.92 -9.31 -3.83
C ARG A 378 26.00 -8.34 -3.34
N ASP A 379 25.75 -7.04 -3.45
CA ASP A 379 26.64 -5.97 -2.99
C ASP A 379 26.48 -5.68 -1.47
N GLY A 380 25.55 -6.37 -0.81
CA GLY A 380 25.26 -6.20 0.61
C GLY A 380 24.48 -4.93 0.94
N LYS A 381 23.94 -4.20 -0.04
CA LYS A 381 23.09 -3.01 0.20
C LYS A 381 21.64 -3.38 0.50
N LEU A 382 20.86 -2.38 0.91
CA LEU A 382 19.42 -2.51 1.11
C LEU A 382 18.70 -2.24 -0.21
N ALA A 383 17.88 -3.20 -0.64
CA ALA A 383 16.95 -3.00 -1.74
C ALA A 383 15.80 -2.10 -1.29
N VAL A 384 15.50 -1.07 -2.06
CA VAL A 384 14.34 -0.21 -1.87
C VAL A 384 13.55 -0.16 -3.17
N SER A 385 12.28 -0.55 -3.15
CA SER A 385 11.37 -0.27 -4.25
C SER A 385 10.80 1.14 -4.12
N TYR A 386 10.31 1.70 -5.21
CA TYR A 386 9.43 2.86 -5.23
C TYR A 386 8.34 2.67 -6.27
N SER A 387 7.16 3.18 -5.96
CA SER A 387 6.03 3.19 -6.88
C SER A 387 6.30 4.13 -8.04
N ARG A 388 5.85 3.74 -9.23
CA ARG A 388 5.84 4.59 -10.42
C ARG A 388 4.41 4.77 -10.89
N ASN A 389 4.09 5.94 -11.44
CA ASN A 389 2.77 6.19 -12.00
C ASN A 389 2.79 7.33 -13.04
N THR A 390 1.64 7.65 -13.60
CA THR A 390 1.36 8.83 -14.44
C THR A 390 0.09 9.50 -13.92
N ASP A 391 -0.12 10.78 -14.23
CA ASP A 391 -1.35 11.50 -13.89
C ASP A 391 -2.54 11.12 -14.78
N ASN A 392 -2.35 10.25 -15.78
CA ASN A 392 -3.38 9.80 -16.70
C ASN A 392 -3.67 8.29 -16.56
N LEU A 393 -4.80 7.96 -15.95
CA LEU A 393 -5.23 6.58 -15.75
C LEU A 393 -5.43 5.81 -17.08
N VAL A 394 -5.85 6.47 -18.16
CA VAL A 394 -6.00 5.83 -19.47
C VAL A 394 -4.63 5.44 -20.02
N THR A 395 -3.64 6.33 -19.91
CA THR A 395 -2.25 6.04 -20.29
C THR A 395 -1.70 4.86 -19.48
N LEU A 396 -1.91 4.85 -18.15
CA LEU A 396 -1.47 3.76 -17.28
C LEU A 396 -2.13 2.42 -17.65
N THR A 397 -3.45 2.42 -17.88
CA THR A 397 -4.18 1.18 -18.18
C THR A 397 -3.91 0.64 -19.59
N ASN A 398 -3.55 1.51 -20.54
CA ASN A 398 -3.13 1.10 -21.89
C ASN A 398 -1.65 0.69 -21.95
N ASN A 399 -0.79 1.24 -21.09
CA ASN A 399 0.61 0.84 -20.97
C ASN A 399 1.01 0.64 -19.49
N PRO A 400 0.65 -0.50 -18.88
CA PRO A 400 0.91 -0.77 -17.47
C PRO A 400 2.39 -0.74 -17.10
N ARG A 401 3.31 -0.98 -18.05
CA ARG A 401 4.77 -0.91 -17.81
C ARG A 401 5.22 0.44 -17.24
N LEU A 402 4.45 1.51 -17.45
CA LEU A 402 4.72 2.83 -16.88
C LEU A 402 4.58 2.86 -15.35
N GLY A 403 3.65 2.08 -14.79
CA GLY A 403 3.36 2.06 -13.35
C GLY A 403 3.89 0.84 -12.59
N ARG A 404 4.79 0.08 -13.20
CA ARG A 404 5.46 -1.01 -12.48
C ARG A 404 6.49 -0.42 -11.51
N PRO A 405 6.56 -0.91 -10.25
CA PRO A 405 7.57 -0.45 -9.31
C PRO A 405 8.98 -0.65 -9.86
N ALA A 406 9.91 0.17 -9.39
CA ALA A 406 11.32 0.02 -9.68
C ALA A 406 12.12 -0.04 -8.38
N PHE A 407 13.28 -0.68 -8.43
CA PHE A 407 14.20 -0.86 -7.32
C PHE A 407 15.44 0.00 -7.49
N VAL A 408 15.94 0.48 -6.35
CA VAL A 408 17.23 1.14 -6.17
C VAL A 408 17.95 0.54 -4.97
N GLU A 409 19.25 0.75 -4.91
CA GLU A 409 20.11 0.34 -3.80
C GLU A 409 20.34 1.55 -2.90
N VAL A 410 20.22 1.36 -1.58
CA VAL A 410 20.61 2.36 -0.58
C VAL A 410 21.53 1.72 0.44
N ASP A 411 22.31 2.55 1.14
CA ASP A 411 23.11 2.05 2.25
C ASP A 411 22.17 1.65 3.39
N TRP A 412 22.55 0.59 4.12
CA TRP A 412 21.81 0.20 5.32
C TRP A 412 21.73 1.38 6.29
N PRO A 413 20.55 1.65 6.89
CA PRO A 413 20.40 2.66 7.94
C PRO A 413 21.12 2.23 9.23
N VAL A 414 22.45 2.26 9.21
CA VAL A 414 23.31 2.05 10.37
C VAL A 414 23.77 3.43 10.83
N ALA A 415 23.50 3.76 12.10
CA ALA A 415 24.15 4.93 12.67
C ALA A 415 25.65 4.61 12.75
N ARG A 416 26.50 5.50 12.24
CA ARG A 416 27.95 5.43 12.47
C ARG A 416 28.27 5.52 13.95
#